data_AF-A0A7S2WN38-F1
#
_entry.id   AF-A0A7S2WN38-F1
#
_cell.length_a   1.000
_cell.length_b   1.000
_cell.length_c   1.000
_cell.angle_alpha   90.00
_cell.angle_beta   90.00
_cell.angle_gamma   90.00
#
_symmetry.space_group_name_H-M   'P 1'
#
loop_
_entity.id
_entity.type
_entity.pdbx_description
1 polymer ?
#
loop_
_entity_poly.entity_id
_entity_poly.type
_entity_poly.pdbx_seq_one_letter_code
_entity_poly.pdbx_strand_id
1 'polypeptide(L)'
;DRGPNAEIRWSGSWDPSTSKWLKMSMEEIIEYTHQRHRGLSFDIIATRDILPGEEVFIDYGSEWEDAWETHLSTWQPPKEGSGFESFSSVVDMNKEEFIPRTKEELEQNPYGKNILTLCYYYEKEYDYNEIDYLDSTPLEQLIRDFTYVWTKEYSTEEHLRRCEVISRDEESSTFLIRLLGPGSITCEDEIKYDSNIHEPVFLDYFPRDHIYFVSETYKSDQHLPNAFRHHIGLRDNMLPDQWRNIA
;
A
#
# COMPACT_ATOMS: atom_id res chain seq x y z
N ASP A 1 -23.84 14.28 -8.68
CA ASP A 1 -23.03 14.64 -7.51
C ASP A 1 -23.31 16.03 -7.00
N ARG A 2 -23.02 16.28 -5.72
CA ARG A 2 -23.14 17.59 -5.06
C ARG A 2 -21.91 18.49 -5.29
N GLY A 3 -20.99 18.08 -6.16
CA GLY A 3 -19.75 18.80 -6.43
C GLY A 3 -18.75 18.75 -5.26
N PRO A 4 -17.60 19.41 -5.41
CA PRO A 4 -16.58 19.50 -4.38
C PRO A 4 -17.12 20.19 -3.12
N ASN A 5 -16.75 19.68 -1.94
CA ASN A 5 -17.14 20.19 -0.62
C ASN A 5 -15.96 20.72 0.20
N ALA A 6 -14.77 20.74 -0.39
CA ALA A 6 -13.57 21.34 0.15
C ALA A 6 -12.77 22.05 -0.94
N GLU A 7 -11.94 23.00 -0.53
CA GLU A 7 -11.05 23.75 -1.42
C GLU A 7 -9.68 23.97 -0.78
N ILE A 8 -8.68 24.21 -1.62
CA ILE A 8 -7.31 24.55 -1.20
C ILE A 8 -7.19 26.08 -1.11
N ARG A 9 -6.66 26.59 0.00
CA ARG A 9 -6.38 28.01 0.21
C ARG A 9 -5.02 28.20 0.87
N TRP A 10 -4.44 29.39 0.76
CA TRP A 10 -3.25 29.73 1.55
C TRP A 10 -3.56 29.67 3.04
N SER A 11 -2.62 29.14 3.83
CA SER A 11 -2.81 29.00 5.26
C SER A 11 -3.03 30.34 5.95
N GLY A 12 -4.03 30.36 6.82
CA GLY A 12 -4.44 31.55 7.56
C GLY A 12 -3.79 31.62 8.95
N SER A 13 -4.60 31.37 9.98
CA SER A 13 -4.26 31.68 11.37
C SER A 13 -3.19 30.80 12.01
N TRP A 14 -3.01 29.56 11.55
CA TRP A 14 -2.01 28.66 12.16
C TRP A 14 -0.60 28.88 11.62
N ASP A 15 -0.47 29.38 10.39
CA ASP A 15 0.80 29.80 9.81
C ASP A 15 0.78 31.32 9.53
N PRO A 16 1.06 32.15 10.55
CA PRO A 16 1.11 33.60 10.38
C PRO A 16 2.22 34.04 9.42
N SER A 17 3.19 33.16 9.12
CA SER A 17 4.26 33.48 8.18
C SER A 17 3.74 33.53 6.74
N THR A 18 2.71 32.74 6.38
CA THR A 18 2.14 32.70 5.02
C THR A 18 1.75 34.11 4.54
N SER A 19 1.11 34.91 5.40
CA SER A 19 0.76 36.31 5.09
C SER A 19 1.95 37.23 4.82
N LYS A 20 3.12 36.92 5.39
CA LYS A 20 4.38 37.62 5.12
C LYS A 20 4.96 37.18 3.78
N TRP A 21 4.98 35.87 3.53
CA TRP A 21 5.45 35.30 2.27
C TRP A 21 4.68 35.86 1.08
N LEU A 22 3.35 35.87 1.12
CA LEU A 22 2.49 36.37 0.03
C LEU A 22 2.72 37.84 -0.35
N LYS A 23 3.43 38.61 0.49
CA LYS A 23 3.78 40.02 0.24
C LYS A 23 5.22 40.21 -0.27
N MET A 24 6.04 39.16 -0.28
CA MET A 24 7.43 39.23 -0.73
C MET A 24 7.54 39.29 -2.26
N SER A 25 8.58 39.95 -2.76
CA SER A 25 9.04 39.79 -4.16
C SER A 25 9.72 38.44 -4.38
N MET A 26 9.95 38.07 -5.64
CA MET A 26 10.68 36.84 -5.95
C MET A 26 12.11 36.85 -5.39
N GLU A 27 12.79 38.00 -5.41
CA GLU A 27 14.14 38.15 -4.85
C GLU A 27 14.14 37.94 -3.33
N GLU A 28 13.14 38.48 -2.63
CA GLU A 28 12.99 38.29 -1.18
C GLU A 28 12.70 36.83 -0.82
N ILE A 29 11.87 36.14 -1.62
CA ILE A 29 11.59 34.71 -1.46
C ILE A 29 12.86 33.88 -1.65
N ILE A 30 13.67 34.18 -2.67
CA ILE A 30 14.94 33.50 -2.93
C ILE A 30 15.88 33.66 -1.72
N GLU A 31 16.03 34.88 -1.20
CA GLU A 31 16.88 35.13 -0.03
C GLU A 31 16.37 34.38 1.22
N TYR A 32 15.06 34.41 1.48
CA TYR A 32 14.47 33.70 2.63
C TYR A 32 14.62 32.17 2.53
N THR A 33 14.45 31.61 1.34
CA THR A 33 14.63 30.17 1.12
C THR A 33 16.09 29.74 1.24
N HIS A 34 17.06 30.57 0.82
CA HIS A 34 18.49 30.33 1.08
C HIS A 34 18.82 30.26 2.56
N GLN A 35 18.10 31.03 3.39
CA GLN A 35 18.20 30.98 4.86
C GLN A 35 17.43 29.80 5.48
N ARG A 36 16.99 28.84 4.66
CA ARG A 36 16.22 27.64 5.05
C ARG A 36 14.85 27.92 5.68
N HIS A 37 14.27 29.09 5.42
CA HIS A 37 12.89 29.33 5.78
C HIS A 37 11.94 28.62 4.80
N ARG A 38 10.84 28.09 5.33
CA ARG A 38 9.72 27.51 4.58
C ARG A 38 8.51 28.42 4.72
N GLY A 39 7.76 28.60 3.64
CA GLY A 39 6.70 29.61 3.61
C GLY A 39 5.45 29.29 2.84
N LEU A 40 5.42 28.11 2.22
CA LEU A 40 4.31 27.70 1.39
C LEU A 40 3.52 26.67 2.20
N SER A 41 2.47 27.15 2.83
CA SER A 41 1.52 26.34 3.59
C SER A 41 0.13 26.52 2.98
N PHE A 42 -0.58 25.41 2.80
CA PHE A 42 -1.94 25.39 2.29
C PHE A 42 -2.88 24.71 3.28
N ASP A 43 -4.11 25.20 3.30
CA ASP A 43 -5.23 24.64 4.05
C ASP A 43 -6.21 23.98 3.10
N ILE A 44 -6.75 22.84 3.53
CA ILE A 44 -7.94 22.24 2.93
C ILE A 44 -9.11 22.64 3.82
N ILE A 45 -9.99 23.49 3.30
CA ILE A 45 -11.11 24.06 4.06
C ILE A 45 -12.42 23.57 3.47
N ALA A 46 -13.33 23.12 4.33
CA ALA A 46 -14.67 22.75 3.92
C ALA A 46 -15.45 23.98 3.41
N THR A 47 -16.11 23.85 2.26
CA THR A 47 -16.93 24.93 1.65
C THR A 47 -18.37 24.93 2.16
N ARG A 48 -18.74 23.90 2.92
CA ARG A 48 -20.03 23.68 3.58
C ARG A 48 -19.86 22.69 4.73
N ASP A 49 -20.89 22.51 5.55
CA ASP A 49 -20.90 21.44 6.55
C ASP A 49 -20.80 20.07 5.86
N ILE A 50 -19.91 19.22 6.38
CA ILE A 50 -19.69 17.83 5.94
C ILE A 50 -20.20 16.91 7.05
N LEU A 51 -21.19 16.08 6.73
CA LEU A 51 -21.83 15.20 7.71
C LEU A 51 -21.01 13.91 7.94
N PRO A 52 -21.16 13.22 9.09
CA PRO A 52 -20.52 11.94 9.32
C PRO A 52 -20.83 10.93 8.21
N GLY A 53 -19.80 10.32 7.65
CA GLY A 53 -19.89 9.39 6.53
C GLY A 53 -19.92 10.05 5.13
N GLU A 54 -19.93 11.38 5.03
CA GLU A 54 -19.67 12.04 3.74
C GLU A 54 -18.18 11.99 3.39
N GLU A 55 -17.90 11.74 2.12
CA GLU A 55 -16.55 11.83 1.55
C GLU A 55 -16.15 13.29 1.28
N VAL A 56 -14.87 13.60 1.43
CA VAL A 56 -14.31 14.92 1.16
C VAL A 56 -13.83 14.99 -0.28
N PHE A 57 -14.39 15.92 -1.05
CA PHE A 57 -14.05 16.15 -2.46
C PHE A 57 -13.43 17.54 -2.60
N ILE A 58 -12.22 17.57 -3.16
CA ILE A 58 -11.45 18.79 -3.41
C ILE A 58 -11.53 19.15 -4.88
N ASP A 59 -11.75 20.43 -5.17
CA ASP A 59 -11.73 20.95 -6.54
C ASP A 59 -10.30 21.25 -7.01
N TYR A 60 -9.73 20.37 -7.84
CA TYR A 60 -8.41 20.54 -8.44
C TYR A 60 -8.35 21.52 -9.62
N GLY A 61 -9.49 22.12 -10.00
CA GLY A 61 -9.59 23.07 -11.10
C GLY A 61 -9.94 22.43 -12.44
N SER A 62 -10.38 23.27 -13.39
CA SER A 62 -10.89 22.83 -14.69
C SER A 62 -9.83 22.14 -15.54
N GLU A 63 -8.56 22.55 -15.47
CA GLU A 63 -7.48 21.91 -16.23
C GLU A 63 -7.31 20.45 -15.86
N TRP A 64 -7.39 20.14 -14.56
CA TRP A 64 -7.31 18.78 -14.06
C TRP A 64 -8.54 17.97 -14.48
N GLU A 65 -9.74 18.56 -14.37
CA GLU A 65 -10.99 17.92 -14.78
C GLU A 65 -11.00 17.60 -16.28
N ASP A 66 -10.59 18.55 -17.12
CA ASP A 66 -10.48 18.36 -18.57
C ASP A 66 -9.46 17.26 -18.91
N ALA A 67 -8.33 17.22 -18.19
CA ALA A 67 -7.33 16.16 -18.35
C ALA A 67 -7.87 14.80 -17.93
N TRP A 68 -8.65 14.73 -16.85
CA TRP A 68 -9.30 13.51 -16.38
C TRP A 68 -10.36 13.00 -17.36
N GLU A 69 -11.24 13.87 -17.87
CA GLU A 69 -12.24 13.51 -18.89
C GLU A 69 -11.57 13.07 -20.21
N THR A 70 -10.50 13.76 -20.60
CA THR A 70 -9.68 13.34 -21.75
C THR A 70 -9.06 11.97 -21.51
N HIS A 71 -8.57 11.72 -20.30
CA HIS A 71 -8.03 10.42 -19.93
C HIS A 71 -9.09 9.34 -20.01
N LEU A 72 -10.26 9.53 -19.40
CA LEU A 72 -11.38 8.57 -19.44
C LEU A 72 -11.82 8.24 -20.87
N SER A 73 -11.93 9.24 -21.74
CA SER A 73 -12.37 9.05 -23.13
C SER A 73 -11.31 8.40 -24.03
N THR A 74 -10.03 8.50 -23.68
CA THR A 74 -8.92 7.94 -24.47
C THR A 74 -8.26 6.72 -23.83
N TRP A 75 -8.67 6.35 -22.62
CA TRP A 75 -8.09 5.24 -21.88
C TRP A 75 -8.28 3.93 -22.63
N GLN A 76 -7.22 3.15 -22.70
CA GLN A 76 -7.22 1.80 -23.26
C GLN A 76 -6.47 0.90 -22.28
N PRO A 77 -6.89 -0.36 -22.11
CA PRO A 77 -6.16 -1.31 -21.29
C PRO A 77 -4.73 -1.52 -21.82
N PRO A 78 -3.78 -1.94 -20.95
CA PRO A 78 -2.41 -2.21 -21.39
C PRO A 78 -2.36 -3.17 -22.58
N LYS A 79 -1.58 -2.80 -23.59
CA LYS A 79 -1.44 -3.61 -24.81
C LYS A 79 -0.68 -4.90 -24.52
N GLU A 80 -0.94 -5.92 -25.34
CA GLU A 80 -0.17 -7.16 -25.34
C GLU A 80 1.33 -6.87 -25.54
N GLY A 81 2.18 -7.54 -24.76
CA GLY A 81 3.63 -7.34 -24.79
C GLY A 81 4.13 -6.11 -24.03
N SER A 82 3.25 -5.35 -23.35
CA SER A 82 3.66 -4.22 -22.50
C SER A 82 4.29 -4.64 -21.17
N GLY A 83 4.18 -5.92 -20.80
CA GLY A 83 4.53 -6.44 -19.47
C GLY A 83 3.40 -6.27 -18.44
N PHE A 84 2.36 -5.51 -18.78
CA PHE A 84 1.19 -5.22 -17.95
C PHE A 84 -0.10 -5.85 -18.51
N GLU A 85 -0.01 -6.64 -19.59
CA GLU A 85 -1.17 -7.31 -20.21
C GLU A 85 -1.92 -8.25 -19.25
N SER A 86 -1.25 -8.73 -18.21
CA SER A 86 -1.80 -9.63 -17.19
C SER A 86 -2.12 -8.91 -15.87
N PHE A 87 -2.09 -7.58 -15.84
CA PHE A 87 -2.27 -6.82 -14.59
C PHE A 87 -3.53 -7.27 -13.84
N SER A 88 -3.36 -7.56 -12.55
CA SER A 88 -4.44 -7.94 -11.64
C SER A 88 -4.55 -6.92 -10.50
N SER A 89 -5.78 -6.57 -10.11
CA SER A 89 -6.05 -5.63 -9.03
C SER A 89 -5.82 -6.30 -7.68
N VAL A 90 -4.81 -5.85 -6.94
CA VAL A 90 -4.52 -6.34 -5.58
C VAL A 90 -5.68 -6.09 -4.62
N VAL A 91 -6.38 -4.95 -4.77
CA VAL A 91 -7.55 -4.60 -3.96
C VAL A 91 -8.65 -5.64 -4.13
N ASP A 92 -8.93 -6.05 -5.38
CA ASP A 92 -9.95 -7.06 -5.65
C ASP A 92 -9.53 -8.45 -5.15
N MET A 93 -8.24 -8.78 -5.24
CA MET A 93 -7.72 -10.06 -4.76
C MET A 93 -7.68 -10.17 -3.23
N ASN A 94 -7.63 -9.05 -2.51
CA ASN A 94 -7.67 -9.02 -1.04
C ASN A 94 -9.09 -8.96 -0.47
N LYS A 95 -10.13 -8.94 -1.32
CA LYS A 95 -11.52 -9.09 -0.85
C LYS A 95 -11.74 -10.48 -0.26
N GLU A 96 -12.62 -10.57 0.73
CA GLU A 96 -12.94 -11.83 1.42
C GLU A 96 -13.49 -12.89 0.45
N GLU A 97 -14.23 -12.48 -0.58
CA GLU A 97 -14.78 -13.43 -1.57
C GLU A 97 -13.73 -13.99 -2.52
N PHE A 98 -12.53 -13.40 -2.58
CA PHE A 98 -11.47 -13.89 -3.46
C PHE A 98 -10.79 -15.11 -2.85
N ILE A 99 -10.92 -16.26 -3.52
CA ILE A 99 -10.31 -17.52 -3.11
C ILE A 99 -8.89 -17.63 -3.71
N PRO A 100 -7.83 -17.74 -2.89
CA PRO A 100 -6.47 -17.96 -3.37
C PRO A 100 -6.37 -19.27 -4.15
N ARG A 101 -5.81 -19.18 -5.36
CA ARG A 101 -5.50 -20.32 -6.22
C ARG A 101 -4.39 -21.18 -5.63
N THR A 102 -4.54 -22.48 -5.75
CA THR A 102 -3.49 -23.44 -5.42
C THR A 102 -2.35 -23.37 -6.43
N LYS A 103 -1.21 -23.95 -6.09
CA LYS A 103 -0.04 -24.06 -6.95
C LYS A 103 -0.36 -24.71 -8.29
N GLU A 104 -1.15 -25.78 -8.27
CA GLU A 104 -1.59 -26.48 -9.49
C GLU A 104 -2.50 -25.59 -10.34
N GLU A 105 -3.44 -24.86 -9.73
CA GLU A 105 -4.31 -23.91 -10.45
C GLU A 105 -3.51 -22.77 -11.08
N LEU A 106 -2.43 -22.32 -10.44
CA LEU A 106 -1.55 -21.26 -10.96
C LEU A 106 -0.72 -21.71 -12.18
N GLU A 107 -0.44 -23.00 -12.34
CA GLU A 107 0.24 -23.52 -13.55
C GLU A 107 -0.64 -23.36 -14.80
N GLN A 108 -1.96 -23.47 -14.64
CA GLN A 108 -2.93 -23.35 -15.74
C GLN A 108 -3.48 -21.92 -15.88
N ASN A 109 -3.62 -21.22 -14.76
CA ASN A 109 -4.22 -19.89 -14.68
C ASN A 109 -3.42 -19.00 -13.70
N PRO A 110 -2.23 -18.52 -14.11
CA PRO A 110 -1.37 -17.71 -13.26
C PRO A 110 -2.05 -16.37 -12.92
N TYR A 111 -1.67 -15.79 -11.79
CA TYR A 111 -1.98 -14.40 -11.52
C TYR A 111 -1.23 -13.46 -12.47
N GLY A 112 -1.63 -12.20 -12.45
CA GLY A 112 -0.86 -11.16 -13.08
C GLY A 112 0.58 -11.12 -12.63
N LYS A 113 1.49 -10.80 -13.56
CA LYS A 113 2.93 -10.64 -13.27
C LYS A 113 3.24 -9.52 -12.26
N ASN A 114 2.24 -8.76 -11.85
CA ASN A 114 2.32 -7.74 -10.82
C ASN A 114 1.96 -8.25 -9.42
N ILE A 115 1.52 -9.50 -9.27
CA ILE A 115 1.04 -10.04 -8.00
C ILE A 115 2.12 -10.84 -7.30
N LEU A 116 2.31 -10.55 -6.02
CA LEU A 116 3.01 -11.41 -5.07
C LEU A 116 2.01 -11.94 -4.04
N THR A 117 2.12 -13.22 -3.70
CA THR A 117 1.36 -13.83 -2.60
C THR A 117 2.23 -13.87 -1.36
N LEU A 118 1.78 -13.20 -0.30
CA LEU A 118 2.42 -13.15 1.01
C LEU A 118 1.50 -13.79 2.05
N CYS A 119 2.10 -14.42 3.04
CA CYS A 119 1.41 -15.00 4.18
C CYS A 119 1.95 -14.35 5.45
N TYR A 120 1.06 -13.95 6.34
CA TYR A 120 1.43 -13.44 7.65
C TYR A 120 1.81 -14.60 8.56
N TYR A 121 3.08 -14.69 8.92
CA TYR A 121 3.63 -15.73 9.77
C TYR A 121 4.57 -15.13 10.79
N TYR A 122 4.26 -15.34 12.06
CA TYR A 122 5.16 -15.04 13.16
C TYR A 122 5.55 -16.36 13.83
N GLU A 123 6.85 -16.57 13.96
CA GLU A 123 7.36 -17.66 14.77
C GLU A 123 7.20 -17.24 16.22
N LYS A 124 6.46 -18.03 17.01
CA LYS A 124 6.48 -17.82 18.46
C LYS A 124 7.87 -18.21 18.95
N GLU A 125 8.59 -17.24 19.48
CA GLU A 125 9.72 -17.54 20.35
C GLU A 125 9.16 -18.25 21.58
N TYR A 126 9.22 -19.58 21.58
CA TYR A 126 9.01 -20.33 22.80
C TYR A 126 10.19 -20.02 23.73
N ASP A 127 9.90 -19.48 24.91
CA ASP A 127 10.91 -19.43 25.97
C ASP A 127 11.21 -20.86 26.41
N TYR A 128 12.27 -21.43 25.83
CA TYR A 128 12.74 -22.78 26.16
C TYR A 128 13.09 -22.93 27.65
N ASN A 129 13.18 -21.85 28.42
CA ASN A 129 13.40 -21.90 29.87
C ASN A 129 12.12 -22.15 30.68
N GLU A 130 10.92 -22.07 30.09
CA GLU A 130 9.64 -22.40 30.75
C GLU A 130 9.09 -23.80 30.42
N ILE A 131 9.78 -24.57 29.56
CA ILE A 131 9.40 -25.95 29.27
C ILE A 131 9.89 -26.86 30.41
N ASP A 132 9.06 -26.99 31.45
CA ASP A 132 9.23 -28.04 32.47
C ASP A 132 9.23 -29.40 31.75
N TYR A 133 10.26 -30.23 31.99
CA TYR A 133 10.53 -31.48 31.28
C TYR A 133 9.32 -32.43 31.30
N LEU A 134 8.42 -32.28 30.32
CA LEU A 134 7.35 -33.21 30.05
C LEU A 134 7.85 -34.28 29.09
N ASP A 135 7.69 -35.50 29.56
CA ASP A 135 8.25 -36.75 29.06
C ASP A 135 8.03 -36.96 27.56
N SER A 136 9.13 -36.95 26.79
CA SER A 136 9.34 -37.63 25.50
C SER A 136 8.12 -37.83 24.57
N THR A 137 7.38 -36.77 24.24
CA THR A 137 6.42 -36.82 23.12
C THR A 137 7.16 -36.75 21.76
N PRO A 138 6.87 -37.65 20.80
CA PRO A 138 7.51 -37.68 19.48
C PRO A 138 7.37 -36.36 18.73
N LEU A 139 8.41 -35.96 17.99
CA LEU A 139 8.48 -34.74 17.17
C LEU A 139 7.28 -34.56 16.20
N GLU A 140 6.64 -35.67 15.81
CA GLU A 140 5.43 -35.69 14.98
C GLU A 140 4.18 -35.09 15.66
N GLN A 141 4.16 -34.98 17.00
CA GLN A 141 3.11 -34.27 17.74
C GLN A 141 3.36 -32.76 17.85
N LEU A 142 4.61 -32.30 17.72
CA LEU A 142 4.94 -30.87 17.82
C LEU A 142 4.40 -30.06 16.63
N ILE A 143 4.11 -30.72 15.50
CA ILE A 143 3.51 -30.11 14.31
C ILE A 143 2.03 -29.74 14.55
N ARG A 144 1.35 -30.32 15.55
CA ARG A 144 -0.12 -30.17 15.71
C ARG A 144 -0.59 -29.08 16.66
N ASP A 145 0.27 -28.52 17.52
CA ASP A 145 -0.18 -27.65 18.61
C ASP A 145 0.34 -26.20 18.50
N PHE A 146 0.59 -25.70 17.29
CA PHE A 146 0.74 -24.25 17.07
C PHE A 146 -0.62 -23.56 17.25
N THR A 147 -1.00 -23.34 18.50
CA THR A 147 -2.16 -22.53 18.88
C THR A 147 -1.84 -21.07 18.53
N TYR A 148 -2.38 -20.62 17.40
CA TYR A 148 -2.37 -19.23 16.96
C TYR A 148 -2.97 -18.34 18.06
N VAL A 149 -2.20 -17.38 18.57
CA VAL A 149 -2.71 -16.35 19.50
C VAL A 149 -2.76 -15.03 18.75
N TRP A 150 -3.96 -14.50 18.60
CA TRP A 150 -4.21 -13.26 17.87
C TRP A 150 -3.95 -12.04 18.76
N THR A 151 -3.15 -11.08 18.27
CA THR A 151 -3.17 -9.70 18.76
C THR A 151 -3.24 -8.75 17.57
N LYS A 152 -4.35 -8.02 17.46
CA LYS A 152 -4.70 -7.14 16.34
C LYS A 152 -3.90 -5.82 16.29
N GLU A 153 -2.83 -5.70 17.08
CA GLU A 153 -2.24 -4.40 17.46
C GLU A 153 -0.82 -4.12 16.95
N TYR A 154 -0.15 -5.05 16.25
CA TYR A 154 1.19 -4.77 15.72
C TYR A 154 1.26 -4.99 14.21
N SER A 155 1.09 -3.87 13.50
CA SER A 155 1.51 -3.68 12.11
C SER A 155 3.03 -3.65 12.07
N THR A 156 3.68 -4.80 11.97
CA THR A 156 5.05 -4.87 11.48
C THR A 156 5.06 -5.74 10.23
N GLU A 157 5.43 -5.14 9.10
CA GLU A 157 5.66 -5.82 7.81
C GLU A 157 6.65 -6.99 7.94
N GLU A 158 7.38 -7.05 9.06
CA GLU A 158 8.36 -8.05 9.49
C GLU A 158 7.85 -9.50 9.50
N HIS A 159 6.54 -9.73 9.55
CA HIS A 159 5.94 -11.06 9.58
C HIS A 159 5.37 -11.53 8.24
N LEU A 160 5.43 -10.71 7.19
CA LEU A 160 5.01 -11.14 5.87
C LEU A 160 6.11 -11.98 5.21
N ARG A 161 5.74 -13.15 4.70
CA ARG A 161 6.63 -14.08 3.99
C ARG A 161 6.02 -14.45 2.66
N ARG A 162 6.84 -14.62 1.62
CA ARG A 162 6.33 -15.20 0.36
C ARG A 162 5.81 -16.61 0.64
N CYS A 163 4.70 -16.97 0.02
CA CYS A 163 4.12 -18.29 0.20
C CYS A 163 3.45 -18.81 -1.08
N GLU A 164 3.31 -20.14 -1.15
CA GLU A 164 2.50 -20.86 -2.14
C GLU A 164 1.31 -21.50 -1.41
N VAL A 165 0.11 -21.40 -1.98
CA VAL A 165 -1.03 -22.19 -1.53
C VAL A 165 -0.92 -23.58 -2.17
N ILE A 166 -0.79 -24.62 -1.36
CA ILE A 166 -0.61 -26.00 -1.85
C ILE A 166 -1.97 -26.66 -2.07
N SER A 167 -2.86 -26.57 -1.09
CA SER A 167 -4.24 -27.07 -1.20
C SER A 167 -5.18 -26.24 -0.32
N ARG A 168 -6.49 -26.46 -0.51
CA ARG A 168 -7.56 -25.83 0.27
C ARG A 168 -8.46 -26.90 0.88
N ASP A 169 -8.92 -26.66 2.09
CA ASP A 169 -9.98 -27.43 2.73
C ASP A 169 -11.28 -26.60 2.69
N GLU A 170 -12.22 -27.06 1.88
CA GLU A 170 -13.50 -26.36 1.66
C GLU A 170 -14.42 -26.42 2.88
N GLU A 171 -14.28 -27.43 3.75
CA GLU A 171 -15.13 -27.56 4.94
C GLU A 171 -14.73 -26.57 6.03
N SER A 172 -13.42 -26.43 6.28
CA SER A 172 -12.89 -25.53 7.29
C SER A 172 -12.58 -24.12 6.76
N SER A 173 -12.65 -23.91 5.44
CA SER A 173 -12.22 -22.66 4.78
C SER A 173 -10.76 -22.29 5.11
N THR A 174 -9.90 -23.31 5.24
CA THR A 174 -8.48 -23.16 5.53
C THR A 174 -7.60 -23.66 4.38
N PHE A 175 -6.31 -23.36 4.45
CA PHE A 175 -5.33 -23.63 3.42
C PHE A 175 -4.15 -24.40 3.98
N LEU A 176 -3.59 -25.31 3.17
CA LEU A 176 -2.23 -25.80 3.35
C LEU A 176 -1.33 -24.86 2.55
N ILE A 177 -0.43 -24.15 3.22
CA ILE A 177 0.52 -23.25 2.56
C ILE A 177 1.95 -23.75 2.72
N ARG A 178 2.81 -23.27 1.83
CA ARG A 178 4.26 -23.45 1.89
C ARG A 178 4.91 -22.08 1.92
N LEU A 179 5.68 -21.78 2.96
CA LEU A 179 6.48 -20.56 3.01
C LEU A 179 7.71 -20.70 2.09
N LEU A 180 8.02 -19.63 1.36
CA LEU A 180 9.14 -19.55 0.43
C LEU A 180 10.27 -18.71 1.01
N GLY A 181 11.45 -19.32 1.12
CA GLY A 181 12.72 -18.64 1.46
C GLY A 181 13.14 -18.79 2.94
N PRO A 182 14.44 -18.64 3.22
CA PRO A 182 14.97 -18.67 4.58
C PRO A 182 14.83 -17.29 5.23
N GLY A 183 14.04 -17.19 6.29
CA GLY A 183 14.08 -16.05 7.21
C GLY A 183 13.52 -14.72 6.69
N SER A 184 13.41 -13.77 7.59
CA SER A 184 12.71 -12.50 7.42
C SER A 184 13.20 -11.63 6.26
N ILE A 185 12.27 -11.03 5.52
CA ILE A 185 12.56 -9.80 4.75
C ILE A 185 12.58 -8.68 5.80
N THR A 186 13.69 -8.48 6.49
CA THR A 186 13.92 -7.20 7.16
C THR A 186 14.40 -6.21 6.10
N CYS A 187 13.70 -5.08 5.97
CA CYS A 187 13.99 -4.05 4.98
C CYS A 187 15.34 -3.34 5.21
N GLU A 188 15.94 -3.52 6.38
CA GLU A 188 17.19 -2.89 6.77
C GLU A 188 18.08 -3.95 7.45
N ASP A 189 19.34 -3.96 7.00
CA ASP A 189 20.49 -4.70 7.51
C ASP A 189 20.60 -6.21 7.22
N GLU A 190 21.68 -6.53 6.52
CA GLU A 190 22.32 -7.84 6.27
C GLU A 190 21.43 -9.07 6.48
N ILE A 191 21.03 -9.71 5.37
CA ILE A 191 20.50 -11.07 5.36
C ILE A 191 21.53 -11.99 6.02
N LYS A 192 21.41 -12.21 7.33
CA LYS A 192 22.11 -13.30 8.00
C LYS A 192 21.47 -14.58 7.52
N TYR A 193 22.03 -15.10 6.43
CA TYR A 193 21.78 -16.46 5.98
C TYR A 193 22.18 -17.40 7.12
N ASP A 194 21.22 -17.85 7.92
CA ASP A 194 21.39 -19.09 8.64
C ASP A 194 21.32 -20.21 7.61
N SER A 195 22.49 -20.70 7.21
CA SER A 195 22.64 -21.81 6.27
C SER A 195 22.04 -23.13 6.77
N ASN A 196 21.47 -23.18 7.98
CA ASN A 196 20.92 -24.40 8.56
C ASN A 196 19.40 -24.54 8.43
N ILE A 197 18.67 -23.51 7.99
CA ILE A 197 17.22 -23.60 7.75
C ILE A 197 16.98 -23.78 6.25
N HIS A 198 17.12 -25.02 5.78
CA HIS A 198 16.96 -25.40 4.37
C HIS A 198 15.65 -26.10 4.04
N GLU A 199 14.81 -26.38 5.04
CA GLU A 199 13.57 -27.09 4.79
C GLU A 199 12.40 -26.13 4.55
N PRO A 200 11.56 -26.39 3.53
CA PRO A 200 10.35 -25.63 3.31
C PRO A 200 9.39 -25.81 4.50
N VAL A 201 8.93 -24.71 5.08
CA VAL A 201 7.91 -24.72 6.13
C VAL A 201 6.53 -24.89 5.49
N PHE A 202 5.81 -25.92 5.91
CA PHE A 202 4.41 -26.14 5.55
C PHE A 202 3.53 -25.85 6.76
N LEU A 203 2.46 -25.09 6.55
CA LEU A 203 1.49 -24.75 7.58
C LEU A 203 0.11 -25.23 7.12
N ASP A 204 -0.51 -26.09 7.91
CA ASP A 204 -1.88 -26.53 7.72
C ASP A 204 -2.86 -25.64 8.49
N TYR A 205 -4.15 -25.78 8.18
CA TYR A 205 -5.24 -24.97 8.76
C TYR A 205 -5.00 -23.45 8.70
N PHE A 206 -4.26 -22.99 7.68
CA PHE A 206 -3.89 -21.59 7.54
C PHE A 206 -5.12 -20.78 7.08
N PRO A 207 -5.51 -19.72 7.79
CA PRO A 207 -6.76 -19.01 7.49
C PRO A 207 -6.60 -18.05 6.30
N ARG A 208 -7.71 -17.80 5.59
CA ARG A 208 -7.75 -16.92 4.40
C ARG A 208 -7.26 -15.50 4.70
N ASP A 209 -7.64 -14.95 5.83
CA ASP A 209 -7.37 -13.57 6.23
C ASP A 209 -5.90 -13.28 6.52
N HIS A 210 -5.05 -14.32 6.56
CA HIS A 210 -3.59 -14.20 6.67
C HIS A 210 -2.86 -14.36 5.33
N ILE A 211 -3.59 -14.58 4.23
CA ILE A 211 -3.04 -14.63 2.87
C ILE A 211 -3.31 -13.28 2.21
N TYR A 212 -2.25 -12.58 1.85
CA TYR A 212 -2.29 -11.26 1.27
C TYR A 212 -1.71 -11.28 -0.14
N PHE A 213 -2.37 -10.57 -1.04
CA PHE A 213 -1.79 -10.20 -2.33
C PHE A 213 -1.20 -8.82 -2.20
N VAL A 214 0.00 -8.62 -2.75
CA VAL A 214 0.62 -7.30 -2.86
C VAL A 214 1.12 -7.08 -4.27
N SER A 215 1.28 -5.81 -4.64
CA SER A 215 1.92 -5.49 -5.91
C SER A 215 3.41 -5.77 -5.79
N GLU A 216 3.99 -6.39 -6.82
CA GLU A 216 5.44 -6.45 -6.96
C GLU A 216 5.99 -5.02 -7.11
N THR A 217 7.24 -4.80 -6.66
CA THR A 217 7.88 -3.49 -6.69
C THR A 217 7.84 -2.89 -8.09
N TYR A 218 7.43 -1.62 -8.20
CA TYR A 218 7.25 -0.90 -9.46
C TYR A 218 6.21 -1.50 -10.42
N LYS A 219 5.28 -2.32 -9.92
CA LYS A 219 4.20 -2.91 -10.72
C LYS A 219 2.79 -2.67 -10.17
N SER A 220 2.62 -1.73 -9.23
CA SER A 220 1.28 -1.31 -8.82
C SER A 220 0.55 -0.53 -9.93
N ASP A 221 -0.74 -0.28 -9.73
CA ASP A 221 -1.61 0.53 -10.58
C ASP A 221 -1.00 1.88 -11.00
N GLN A 222 -0.36 2.59 -10.07
CA GLN A 222 0.30 3.87 -10.37
C GLN A 222 1.45 3.76 -11.39
N HIS A 223 2.00 2.55 -11.58
CA HIS A 223 3.08 2.27 -12.53
C HIS A 223 2.58 1.83 -13.90
N LEU A 224 1.26 1.65 -14.07
CA LEU A 224 0.69 1.33 -15.37
C LEU A 224 1.07 2.42 -16.39
N PRO A 225 1.42 2.06 -17.63
CA PRO A 225 1.79 3.04 -18.65
C PRO A 225 0.68 4.05 -18.96
N ASN A 226 -0.56 3.58 -18.84
CA ASN A 226 -1.81 4.30 -19.03
C ASN A 226 -2.45 4.71 -17.68
N ALA A 227 -1.72 4.74 -16.57
CA ALA A 227 -2.21 5.33 -15.34
C ALA A 227 -2.44 6.84 -15.54
N PHE A 228 -3.52 7.37 -14.98
CA PHE A 228 -3.74 8.81 -14.97
C PHE A 228 -2.66 9.51 -14.14
N ARG A 229 -1.97 10.47 -14.77
CA ARG A 229 -0.99 11.32 -14.11
C ARG A 229 -1.19 12.73 -14.63
N HIS A 230 -1.64 13.62 -13.76
CA HIS A 230 -1.76 15.03 -14.07
C HIS A 230 -1.31 15.84 -12.85
N HIS A 231 -0.62 16.94 -13.09
CA HIS A 231 -0.21 17.81 -12.00
C HIS A 231 -1.45 18.50 -11.43
N ILE A 232 -1.48 18.70 -10.12
CA ILE A 232 -2.50 19.51 -9.48
C ILE A 232 -1.94 20.94 -9.45
N GLY A 233 -2.49 21.81 -10.28
CA GLY A 233 -2.10 23.21 -10.36
C GLY A 233 -2.66 24.03 -9.20
N LEU A 234 -2.02 25.17 -8.92
CA LEU A 234 -2.65 26.23 -8.14
C LEU A 234 -3.43 27.12 -9.10
N ARG A 235 -4.63 27.54 -8.71
CA ARG A 235 -5.41 28.48 -9.52
C ARG A 235 -4.67 29.81 -9.60
N ASP A 236 -4.73 30.45 -10.76
CA ASP A 236 -4.07 31.75 -10.98
C ASP A 236 -4.43 32.76 -9.90
N ASN A 237 -5.71 32.83 -9.53
CA ASN A 237 -6.21 33.76 -8.52
C ASN A 237 -5.66 33.51 -7.10
N MET A 238 -5.02 32.36 -6.84
CA MET A 238 -4.31 32.10 -5.60
C MET A 238 -2.92 32.73 -5.60
N LEU A 239 -2.28 32.90 -6.76
CA LEU A 239 -0.92 33.45 -6.82
C LEU A 239 -0.96 35.00 -6.74
N PRO A 240 -0.18 35.63 -5.84
CA PRO A 240 0.00 37.09 -5.84
C PRO A 240 0.46 37.61 -7.20
N ASP A 241 -0.07 38.75 -7.64
CA ASP A 241 0.25 39.32 -8.97
C ASP A 241 1.75 39.58 -9.14
N GLN A 242 2.45 39.97 -8.07
CA GLN A 242 3.90 40.20 -8.06
C GLN A 242 4.75 38.95 -8.28
N TRP A 243 4.17 37.75 -8.20
CA TRP A 243 4.83 36.49 -8.53
C TRP A 243 4.54 36.04 -9.94
N ARG A 244 3.52 36.62 -10.59
CA ARG A 244 3.15 36.28 -11.95
C ARG A 244 4.06 37.03 -12.91
N ASN A 245 4.60 36.33 -13.90
CA ASN A 245 5.39 36.94 -14.96
C ASN A 245 4.46 37.59 -15.99
N ILE A 246 3.86 38.74 -15.64
CA ILE A 246 2.86 39.45 -16.47
C ILE A 246 3.51 40.44 -17.47
N ALA A 247 4.78 40.24 -17.81
CA ALA A 247 5.54 41.08 -18.73
C ALA A 247 5.25 40.79 -20.20
#